data_AF-A0A528BWK7-F1
#
_entry.id   AF-A0A528BWK7-F1
#
_cell.length_a   1.000
_cell.length_b   1.000
_cell.length_c   1.000
_cell.angle_alpha   90.00
_cell.angle_beta   90.00
_cell.angle_gamma   90.00
#
_symmetry.space_group_name_H-M   'P 1'
#
loop_
_entity.id
_entity.type
_entity.pdbx_description
1 polymer ?
#
loop_
_entity_poly.entity_id
_entity_poly.type
_entity_poly.pdbx_seq_one_letter_code
_entity_poly.pdbx_strand_id
1 'polypeptide(L)'
;MMVAVLLVIGCSDTMTDCRELPVSVSVFETAQECTAARPFALADVQGQAPRIIAKCLSVDPALEDDYDQIVWTVRPDGTLDASVEISNLEVASNGARPEKDSLSQQ
;
A
#
# COMPACT_ATOMS: atom_id res chain seq x y z
N MET A 1 14.69 -4.31 5.40
CA MET A 1 13.61 -4.73 6.33
C MET A 1 12.32 -4.36 5.62
N MET A 2 11.29 -5.21 5.52
CA MET A 2 10.03 -4.84 4.87
C MET A 2 8.94 -4.98 5.91
N VAL A 3 8.13 -3.95 6.09
CA VAL A 3 6.97 -4.00 6.98
C VAL A 3 5.73 -4.34 6.17
N ALA A 4 4.67 -4.75 6.85
CA ALA A 4 3.42 -5.09 6.20
C ALA A 4 2.24 -4.38 6.85
N VAL A 5 1.36 -3.84 6.02
CA VAL A 5 0.13 -3.18 6.45
C VAL A 5 -1.06 -4.07 6.09
N LEU A 6 -1.90 -4.35 7.07
CA LEU A 6 -3.16 -5.05 6.91
C LEU A 6 -4.28 -4.04 6.62
N LEU A 7 -4.78 -4.06 5.39
CA LEU A 7 -5.93 -3.29 4.96
C LEU A 7 -7.19 -4.17 5.00
N VAL A 8 -8.26 -3.69 5.64
CA VAL A 8 -9.55 -4.39 5.73
C VAL A 8 -10.66 -3.51 5.18
N ILE A 9 -11.37 -4.02 4.18
CA ILE A 9 -12.45 -3.33 3.48
C ILE A 9 -13.76 -4.09 3.69
N GLY A 10 -14.77 -3.36 4.16
CA GLY A 10 -16.15 -3.82 4.25
C GLY A 10 -16.96 -3.29 3.08
N CYS A 11 -17.64 -4.18 2.38
CA CYS A 11 -18.53 -3.85 1.27
C CYS A 11 -19.97 -4.34 1.53
N SER A 12 -20.92 -3.66 0.90
CA SER A 12 -22.29 -4.14 0.69
C SER A 12 -22.32 -5.47 -0.07
N ASP A 13 -23.47 -6.18 -0.04
CA ASP A 13 -23.65 -7.44 -0.76
C ASP A 13 -23.41 -7.34 -2.27
N THR A 14 -23.63 -6.17 -2.85
CA THR A 14 -23.45 -5.90 -4.28
C THR A 14 -22.03 -5.44 -4.64
N MET A 15 -21.12 -5.32 -3.67
CA MET A 15 -19.74 -4.83 -3.85
C MET A 15 -19.65 -3.42 -4.48
N THR A 16 -20.70 -2.61 -4.38
CA THR A 16 -20.76 -1.25 -4.96
C THR A 16 -20.47 -0.16 -3.95
N ASP A 17 -20.81 -0.40 -2.69
CA ASP A 17 -20.52 0.50 -1.57
C ASP A 17 -19.50 -0.18 -0.67
N CYS A 18 -18.28 0.34 -0.65
CA CYS A 18 -17.13 -0.22 0.05
C CYS A 18 -16.45 0.86 0.89
N ARG A 19 -16.02 0.49 2.09
CA ARG A 19 -15.38 1.39 3.06
C ARG A 19 -14.32 0.66 3.85
N GLU A 20 -13.31 1.39 4.27
CA GLU A 20 -12.31 0.85 5.20
C GLU A 20 -12.96 0.56 6.56
N LEU A 21 -12.61 -0.59 7.15
CA LEU A 21 -13.03 -0.98 8.49
C LEU A 21 -11.84 -0.84 9.44
N PRO A 22 -12.00 -0.17 10.60
CA PRO A 22 -10.94 -0.02 11.56
C PRO A 22 -10.62 -1.38 12.21
N VAL A 23 -9.34 -1.70 12.32
CA VAL A 23 -8.84 -2.89 13.02
C VAL A 23 -7.88 -2.50 14.14
N SER A 24 -7.80 -3.33 15.17
CA SER A 24 -6.99 -3.05 16.36
C SER A 24 -5.48 -2.99 16.07
N VAL A 25 -4.99 -3.83 15.14
CA VAL A 25 -3.58 -3.85 14.72
C VAL A 25 -3.55 -3.93 13.20
N SER A 26 -2.94 -2.93 12.57
CA SER A 26 -2.85 -2.81 11.12
C SER A 26 -1.42 -2.85 10.58
N VAL A 27 -0.38 -2.73 11.42
CA VAL A 27 1.02 -2.69 10.97
C VAL A 27 1.81 -3.83 11.61
N PHE A 28 2.62 -4.51 10.82
CA PHE A 28 3.39 -5.70 11.19
C PHE A 28 4.83 -5.59 10.70
N GLU A 29 5.77 -6.15 11.46
CA GLU A 29 7.19 -6.15 11.09
C GLU A 29 7.47 -7.03 9.87
N THR A 30 6.63 -8.04 9.61
CA THR A 30 6.76 -8.92 8.45
C THR A 30 5.43 -9.23 7.77
N ALA A 31 5.48 -9.55 6.47
CA ALA A 31 4.32 -10.01 5.70
C ALA A 31 3.72 -11.33 6.23
N GLN A 32 4.55 -12.15 6.88
CA GLN A 32 4.16 -13.44 7.44
C GLN A 32 3.29 -13.25 8.69
N GLU A 33 3.66 -12.32 9.56
CA GLU A 33 2.86 -11.92 10.72
C GLU A 33 1.54 -11.28 10.28
N CYS A 34 1.56 -10.39 9.29
CA CYS A 34 0.33 -9.82 8.74
C CYS A 34 -0.61 -10.91 8.21
N THR A 35 -0.07 -11.89 7.48
CA THR A 35 -0.87 -13.00 6.93
C THR A 35 -1.45 -13.88 8.04
N ALA A 36 -0.68 -14.12 9.11
CA ALA A 36 -1.13 -14.88 10.27
C ALA A 36 -2.21 -14.13 11.07
N ALA A 37 -2.12 -12.80 11.14
CA ALA A 37 -3.09 -11.94 11.84
C ALA A 37 -4.41 -11.77 11.07
N ARG A 38 -4.37 -11.85 9.73
CA ARG A 38 -5.52 -11.63 8.84
C ARG A 38 -6.83 -12.33 9.24
N PRO A 39 -6.87 -13.66 9.53
CA PRO A 39 -8.11 -14.31 9.94
C PRO A 39 -8.69 -13.75 11.25
N PHE A 40 -7.83 -13.32 12.18
CA PHE A 40 -8.26 -12.73 13.45
C PHE A 40 -8.82 -11.32 13.26
N ALA A 41 -8.16 -10.51 12.43
CA ALA A 41 -8.66 -9.18 12.07
C ALA A 41 -10.01 -9.26 11.36
N LEU A 42 -10.17 -10.23 10.43
CA LEU A 42 -11.47 -10.47 9.80
C LEU A 42 -12.54 -10.85 10.84
N ALA A 43 -12.20 -11.70 11.81
CA ALA A 43 -13.09 -12.07 12.91
C ALA A 43 -13.51 -10.89 13.79
N ASP A 44 -12.59 -9.96 14.07
CA ASP A 44 -12.83 -8.75 14.86
C ASP A 44 -13.89 -7.84 14.23
N VAL A 45 -13.89 -7.76 12.89
CA VAL A 45 -14.84 -6.91 12.15
C VAL A 45 -16.04 -7.67 11.57
N GLN A 46 -16.20 -8.96 11.89
CA GLN A 46 -17.34 -9.72 11.41
C GLN A 46 -18.67 -9.06 11.81
N GLY A 47 -19.58 -8.98 10.83
CA GLY A 47 -20.90 -8.34 11.02
C GLY A 47 -20.91 -6.82 10.84
N GLN A 48 -19.76 -6.16 10.70
CA GLN A 48 -19.70 -4.71 10.41
C GLN A 48 -20.03 -4.38 8.94
N ALA A 49 -19.90 -5.37 8.05
CA ALA A 49 -20.33 -5.30 6.65
C ALA A 49 -20.73 -6.69 6.13
N PRO A 50 -21.63 -6.78 5.13
CA PRO A 50 -22.02 -8.04 4.52
C PRO A 50 -20.86 -8.81 3.88
N ARG A 51 -19.92 -8.09 3.26
CA ARG A 51 -18.74 -8.65 2.60
C ARG A 51 -17.51 -7.99 3.19
N ILE A 52 -16.53 -8.79 3.61
CA ILE A 52 -15.30 -8.28 4.22
C ILE A 52 -14.11 -8.93 3.52
N ILE A 53 -13.19 -8.10 3.07
CA ILE A 53 -12.00 -8.49 2.32
C ILE A 53 -10.80 -7.87 3.02
N ALA A 54 -9.72 -8.63 3.17
CA ALA A 54 -8.49 -8.13 3.78
C ALA A 54 -7.28 -8.46 2.92
N LYS A 55 -6.30 -7.55 2.89
CA LYS A 55 -5.05 -7.71 2.13
C LYS A 55 -3.86 -7.19 2.93
N CYS A 56 -2.76 -7.93 2.87
CA CYS A 56 -1.47 -7.48 3.39
C CYS A 56 -0.72 -6.75 2.27
N LEU A 57 -0.33 -5.51 2.53
CA LEU A 57 0.46 -4.67 1.66
C LEU A 57 1.89 -4.67 2.17
N SER A 58 2.86 -4.97 1.32
CA SER A 58 4.27 -4.82 1.66
C SER A 58 4.68 -3.38 1.53
N VAL A 59 5.35 -2.85 2.55
CA VAL A 59 5.79 -1.47 2.66
C VAL A 59 7.29 -1.49 2.92
N ASP A 60 8.03 -0.67 2.18
CA ASP A 60 9.47 -0.51 2.40
C ASP A 60 9.68 0.59 3.44
N PRO A 61 10.11 0.29 4.68
CA PRO A 61 10.36 1.29 5.71
C PRO A 61 11.45 2.29 5.30
N ALA A 62 12.27 2.01 4.28
CA ALA A 62 13.19 3.00 3.73
C ALA A 62 12.46 4.19 3.06
N LEU A 63 11.17 4.04 2.77
CA LEU A 63 10.29 5.01 2.13
C LEU A 63 9.16 5.45 3.08
N GLU A 64 9.28 5.18 4.39
CA GLU A 64 8.23 5.47 5.39
C GLU A 64 7.79 6.94 5.38
N ASP A 65 8.76 7.87 5.33
CA ASP A 65 8.52 9.31 5.24
C ASP A 65 7.97 9.77 3.88
N ASP A 66 8.08 8.93 2.84
CA ASP A 66 7.68 9.25 1.47
C ASP A 66 6.28 8.72 1.11
N TYR A 67 5.71 7.82 1.92
CA TYR A 67 4.35 7.32 1.70
C TYR A 67 3.30 8.34 2.14
N ASP A 68 2.49 8.79 1.19
CA ASP A 68 1.40 9.76 1.46
C ASP A 68 0.06 9.07 1.77
N GLN A 69 -0.23 7.99 1.04
CA GLN A 69 -1.57 7.39 1.07
C GLN A 69 -1.56 5.94 0.59
N ILE A 70 -2.53 5.17 1.10
CA ILE A 70 -2.89 3.86 0.56
C ILE A 70 -4.04 4.08 -0.42
N VAL A 71 -3.82 3.76 -1.69
CA VAL A 71 -4.88 3.75 -2.69
C VAL A 71 -5.41 2.34 -2.83
N TRP A 72 -6.74 2.20 -2.84
CA TRP A 72 -7.38 0.90 -2.94
C TRP A 72 -8.68 0.96 -3.74
N THR A 73 -9.02 -0.16 -4.38
CA THR A 73 -10.29 -0.37 -5.06
C THR A 73 -10.72 -1.82 -4.93
N VAL A 74 -12.02 -2.04 -4.71
CA VAL A 74 -12.61 -3.37 -4.73
C VAL A 74 -13.27 -3.57 -6.10
N ARG A 75 -12.89 -4.64 -6.77
CA ARG A 75 -13.52 -5.04 -8.03
C ARG A 75 -14.82 -5.81 -7.74
N PRO A 76 -15.80 -5.80 -8.66
CA PRO A 76 -17.09 -6.49 -8.46
C PRO A 76 -16.97 -8.02 -8.27
N ASP A 77 -15.84 -8.61 -8.66
CA ASP A 77 -15.50 -10.02 -8.42
C ASP A 77 -15.06 -10.30 -6.98
N GLY A 78 -14.98 -9.27 -6.13
CA GLY A 78 -14.54 -9.36 -4.74
C GLY A 78 -13.02 -9.25 -4.58
N THR A 79 -12.28 -8.90 -5.63
CA THR A 79 -10.83 -8.73 -5.52
C THR A 79 -10.48 -7.32 -5.04
N LEU A 80 -9.67 -7.24 -3.98
CA LEU A 80 -9.10 -5.98 -3.46
C LEU A 80 -7.75 -5.66 -4.13
N ASP A 81 -7.75 -4.62 -4.95
CA ASP A 81 -6.55 -4.01 -5.49
C ASP A 81 -6.12 -2.85 -4.58
N ALA A 82 -4.86 -2.84 -4.17
CA ALA A 82 -4.38 -1.86 -3.20
C ALA A 82 -2.86 -1.77 -3.27
N SER A 83 -2.35 -0.55 -3.19
CA SER A 83 -0.93 -0.18 -3.18
C SER A 83 -0.71 1.01 -2.26
N VAL A 84 0.53 1.17 -1.80
CA VAL A 84 0.96 2.37 -1.09
C VAL A 84 1.64 3.28 -2.11
N GLU A 85 1.17 4.52 -2.23
CA GLU A 85 1.69 5.48 -3.20
C GLU A 85 2.64 6.46 -2.52
N ILE A 86 3.68 6.83 -3.26
CA ILE A 86 4.67 7.84 -2.88
C ILE A 86 4.44 9.05 -3.79
N SER A 87 4.09 10.21 -3.24
CA SER A 87 3.80 11.39 -4.08
C SER A 87 5.06 12.06 -4.63
N ASN A 88 6.24 11.70 -4.12
CA ASN A 88 7.46 12.49 -4.27
C ASN A 88 8.59 11.72 -4.98
N LEU A 89 8.30 10.99 -6.07
CA LEU A 89 9.34 10.49 -6.96
C LEU A 89 10.03 11.68 -7.64
N GLU A 90 10.95 12.34 -6.93
CA GLU A 90 11.90 13.28 -7.50
C GLU A 90 12.80 12.49 -8.44
N VAL A 91 12.41 12.42 -9.72
CA VAL A 91 13.21 11.80 -10.76
C VAL A 91 14.46 12.66 -10.93
N ALA A 92 15.56 12.26 -10.31
CA ALA A 92 16.88 12.77 -10.64
C ALA A 92 17.19 12.35 -12.09
N SER A 93 16.76 13.17 -13.05
CA SER A 93 17.22 13.07 -14.44
C SER A 93 18.70 13.38 -14.42
N ASN A 94 19.54 12.35 -14.42
CA ASN A 94 20.96 12.49 -14.66
C ASN A 94 21.11 12.83 -16.14
N GLY A 95 20.90 14.11 -16.46
CA GLY A 95 21.17 14.66 -17.78
C GLY A 95 22.62 14.37 -18.09
N ALA A 96 22.85 13.39 -18.97
CA ALA A 96 24.16 13.12 -19.53
C ALA A 96 24.71 14.45 -20.04
N ARG A 97 25.69 14.99 -19.33
CA ARG A 97 26.45 16.18 -19.73
C ARG A 97 27.06 15.85 -21.10
N PRO A 98 26.67 16.52 -22.20
CA PRO A 98 27.38 16.32 -23.45
C PRO A 98 28.78 16.88 -23.25
N GLU A 99 29.77 16.00 -23.39
CA GLU A 99 31.16 16.31 -23.60
C GLU A 99 31.25 17.42 -24.67
N LYS A 100 31.72 18.62 -24.27
CA LYS A 100 32.03 19.68 -25.23
C LYS A 100 33.27 20.46 -24.80
N ASP A 101 34.21 20.45 -25.74
CA ASP A 101 35.30 21.39 -25.98
C ASP A 101 36.52 21.33 -25.06
N SER A 102 37.50 20.55 -25.54
CA SER A 102 38.76 21.11 -26.05
C SER A 102 39.43 22.20 -25.21
N LEU A 103 40.57 21.82 -24.63
CA LEU A 103 41.64 22.73 -24.24
C LEU A 103 41.83 23.86 -25.24
N SER A 104 41.74 25.10 -24.76
CA SER A 104 42.53 26.21 -25.29
C SER A 104 42.74 27.29 -24.23
N GLN A 105 44.02 27.70 -24.16
CA GLN A 105 44.56 28.97 -23.65
C GLN A 105 44.68 29.09 -22.12
N GLN A 106 45.86 29.34 -21.54
CA GLN A 106 47.08 30.05 -21.97
C GLN A 106 48.34 29.45 -21.35
#